data_AF-A0A920MXB2-F1
#
_entry.id   AF-A0A920MXB2-F1
#
_cell.length_a   1.000
_cell.length_b   1.000
_cell.length_c   1.000
_cell.angle_alpha   90.00
_cell.angle_beta   90.00
_cell.angle_gamma   90.00
#
_symmetry.space_group_name_H-M   'P 1'
#
loop_
_entity.id
_entity.type
_entity.pdbx_description
1 polymer ?
#
loop_
_entity_poly.entity_id
_entity_poly.type
_entity_poly.pdbx_seq_one_letter_code
_entity_poly.pdbx_strand_id
1 'polypeptide(L)'
;MGKTQKCVSDQVISIYRASAEVDIWNDKLNQWMEILGCGMVNPNVLENVGYDSEKYQGFAFGMGIERIAMIKYGIRDIRLFYQNDKRFLEAILMKVSLPWLKRFVNFKQSASELADLLTMLGFESEVVTDFSVLKNIVVGEVESAKKHPNADKLKFCIVNDGKMTHEVVCGAPNVATGQKMFLLKLVQYYREISKLVRQKFEELKAME
;
A
#
# COMPACT_ATOMS: atom_id res chain seq x y z
N MET A 1 4.34 0.68 25.69
CA MET A 1 3.39 1.06 26.76
C MET A 1 2.93 2.47 26.43
N GLY A 2 1.76 2.64 25.79
CA GLY A 2 1.30 3.94 25.32
C GLY A 2 0.92 4.83 26.51
N LYS A 3 1.38 6.08 26.51
CA LYS A 3 0.93 7.08 27.50
C LYS A 3 -0.38 7.69 26.98
N THR A 4 -1.42 7.68 27.81
CA THR A 4 -2.72 8.27 27.52
C THR A 4 -3.02 9.34 28.56
N GLN A 5 -3.49 10.51 28.12
CA GLN A 5 -3.84 11.62 29.00
C GLN A 5 -5.26 12.11 28.70
N LYS A 6 -5.97 12.58 29.74
CA LYS A 6 -7.29 13.18 29.65
C LYS A 6 -7.15 14.69 29.79
N CYS A 7 -7.64 15.46 28.81
CA CYS A 7 -7.73 16.91 28.86
C CYS A 7 -9.22 17.33 28.99
N VAL A 8 -9.48 18.38 29.77
CA VAL A 8 -10.83 18.95 29.97
C VAL A 8 -10.75 20.40 29.52
N SER A 9 -11.60 20.77 28.56
CA SER A 9 -11.62 22.10 27.93
C SER A 9 -12.94 22.80 28.24
N ASP A 10 -12.88 23.94 28.92
CA ASP A 10 -14.05 24.69 29.40
C ASP A 10 -14.46 25.87 28.48
N GLN A 11 -13.81 26.06 27.32
CA GLN A 11 -14.02 27.26 26.48
C GLN A 11 -14.13 26.96 24.98
N VAL A 12 -15.30 26.47 24.56
CA VAL A 12 -15.75 26.47 23.14
C VAL A 12 -17.26 26.73 23.13
N ILE A 13 -17.81 27.41 22.12
CA ILE A 13 -19.27 27.45 21.89
C ILE A 13 -19.72 26.01 21.65
N SER A 14 -20.20 25.39 22.72
CA SER A 14 -20.22 23.94 22.83
C SER A 14 -21.67 23.45 22.86
N ILE A 15 -21.99 22.53 21.95
CA ILE A 15 -23.18 21.67 22.04
C ILE A 15 -23.13 20.77 23.29
N TYR A 16 -22.04 20.83 24.07
CA TYR A 16 -21.82 20.10 25.32
C TYR A 16 -21.73 21.03 26.54
N ARG A 17 -22.22 20.55 27.68
CA ARG A 17 -22.13 21.26 28.97
C ARG A 17 -20.85 20.91 29.75
N ALA A 18 -20.30 19.73 29.51
CA ALA A 18 -19.02 19.25 30.02
C ALA A 18 -18.41 18.33 28.97
N SER A 19 -17.16 18.54 28.59
CA SER A 19 -16.44 17.73 27.60
C SER A 19 -15.14 17.16 28.17
N ALA A 20 -14.68 16.05 27.60
CA ALA A 20 -13.40 15.44 27.88
C ALA A 20 -12.78 14.94 26.58
N GLU A 21 -11.48 15.09 26.47
CA GLU A 21 -10.69 14.66 25.32
C GLU A 21 -9.69 13.60 25.76
N VAL A 22 -9.39 12.67 24.86
CA VAL A 22 -8.40 11.62 25.06
C VAL A 22 -7.25 11.85 24.08
N ASP A 23 -6.07 12.05 24.67
CA ASP A 23 -4.82 12.22 23.94
C ASP A 23 -3.96 10.97 24.03
N ILE A 24 -3.34 10.59 22.91
CA ILE A 24 -2.33 9.53 22.84
C ILE A 24 -0.99 10.14 22.44
N TRP A 25 0.07 9.75 23.17
CA TRP A 25 1.43 10.07 22.78
C TRP A 25 1.85 9.31 21.52
N ASN A 26 2.30 10.02 20.49
CA ASN A 26 2.83 9.43 19.28
C ASN A 26 4.37 9.44 19.27
N ASP A 27 4.98 8.28 19.50
CA ASP A 27 6.45 8.11 19.52
C ASP A 27 7.13 8.45 18.17
N LYS A 28 6.42 8.32 17.03
CA LYS A 28 6.98 8.64 15.71
C LYS A 28 7.03 10.15 15.45
N LEU A 29 6.10 10.89 16.05
CA LEU A 29 5.94 12.33 15.82
C LEU A 29 6.41 13.18 17.00
N ASN A 30 6.74 12.56 18.14
CA ASN A 30 7.11 13.21 19.40
C ASN A 30 6.11 14.30 19.83
N GLN A 31 4.81 14.00 19.71
CA GLN A 31 3.74 14.91 20.09
C GLN A 31 2.53 14.15 20.64
N TRP A 32 1.75 14.81 21.49
CA TRP A 32 0.43 14.36 21.89
C TRP A 32 -0.56 14.60 20.75
N MET A 33 -1.40 13.59 20.48
CA MET A 33 -2.46 13.72 19.49
C MET A 33 -3.79 13.31 20.10
N GLU A 34 -4.76 14.22 20.00
CA GLU A 34 -6.16 13.97 20.34
C GLU A 34 -6.74 12.93 19.38
N ILE A 35 -7.40 11.91 19.96
CA ILE A 35 -8.01 10.83 19.19
C ILE A 35 -9.51 10.72 19.38
N LEU A 36 -10.03 11.15 20.53
CA LEU A 36 -11.41 10.95 20.90
C LEU A 36 -11.87 12.10 21.78
N GLY A 37 -13.01 12.69 21.43
CA GLY A 37 -13.72 13.66 22.25
C GLY A 37 -15.02 13.05 22.78
N CYS A 38 -15.41 13.38 24.00
CA CYS A 38 -16.71 13.02 24.54
C CYS A 38 -17.28 14.15 25.40
N GLY A 39 -18.59 14.20 25.56
CA GLY A 39 -19.22 15.25 26.33
C GLY A 39 -20.71 15.05 26.56
N MET A 40 -21.19 15.68 27.62
CA MET A 40 -22.60 15.73 27.96
C MET A 40 -23.31 16.76 27.10
N VAL A 41 -24.32 16.35 26.35
CA VAL A 41 -25.07 17.21 25.42
C VAL A 41 -25.83 18.29 26.21
N ASN A 42 -25.82 19.50 25.69
CA ASN A 42 -26.48 20.65 26.27
C ASN A 42 -28.02 20.45 26.24
N PRO A 43 -28.75 20.66 27.35
CA PRO A 43 -30.21 20.61 27.42
C PRO A 43 -30.94 21.32 26.28
N ASN A 44 -30.46 22.50 25.88
CA ASN A 44 -31.06 23.28 24.79
C ASN A 44 -31.01 22.53 23.44
N VAL A 45 -30.01 21.66 23.23
CA VAL A 45 -29.93 20.82 22.03
C VAL A 45 -30.99 19.74 22.06
N LEU A 46 -31.25 19.12 23.22
CA LEU A 46 -32.29 18.10 23.39
C LEU A 46 -33.69 18.70 23.19
N GLU A 47 -33.95 19.88 23.75
CA GLU A 47 -35.23 20.57 23.59
C GLU A 47 -35.50 20.96 22.13
N ASN A 48 -34.48 21.45 21.44
CA ASN A 48 -34.59 21.83 20.02
C ASN A 48 -34.89 20.64 19.09
N VAL A 49 -34.62 19.40 19.50
CA VAL A 49 -34.99 18.19 18.76
C VAL A 49 -36.22 17.48 19.34
N GLY A 50 -36.93 18.12 20.28
CA GLY A 50 -38.21 17.65 20.83
C GLY A 50 -38.11 16.68 22.01
N TYR A 51 -36.95 16.57 22.66
CA TYR A 51 -36.77 15.78 23.88
C TYR A 51 -36.79 16.68 25.12
N ASP A 52 -37.53 16.25 26.15
CA ASP A 52 -37.56 16.90 27.46
C ASP A 52 -36.21 16.73 28.19
N SER A 53 -35.52 17.83 28.42
CA SER A 53 -34.17 17.85 29.00
C SER A 53 -34.15 17.59 30.52
N GLU A 54 -35.29 17.68 31.22
CA GLU A 54 -35.40 17.28 32.63
C GLU A 54 -35.52 15.76 32.78
N LYS A 55 -36.07 15.10 31.76
CA LYS A 55 -36.26 13.65 31.74
C LYS A 55 -35.12 12.90 31.06
N TYR A 56 -34.46 13.51 30.09
CA TYR A 56 -33.43 12.87 29.26
C TYR A 56 -32.11 13.64 29.29
N GLN A 57 -31.01 12.91 29.44
CA GLN A 57 -29.65 13.44 29.40
C GLN A 57 -28.89 12.81 28.24
N GLY A 58 -28.25 13.64 27.41
CA GLY A 58 -27.48 13.17 26.26
C GLY A 58 -26.00 13.08 26.58
N PHE A 59 -25.34 12.06 26.05
CA PHE A 59 -23.89 11.94 26.01
C PHE A 59 -23.47 11.64 24.58
N ALA A 60 -22.55 12.42 24.03
CA ALA A 60 -21.97 12.15 22.72
C ALA A 60 -20.48 11.89 22.87
N PHE A 61 -19.99 10.95 22.07
CA PHE A 61 -18.57 10.68 21.92
C PHE A 61 -18.29 10.45 20.44
N GLY A 62 -17.11 10.86 19.99
CA GLY A 62 -16.70 10.76 18.60
C GLY A 62 -15.21 10.48 18.51
N MET A 63 -14.86 9.56 17.60
CA MET A 63 -13.49 9.23 17.26
C MET A 63 -13.36 9.31 15.74
N GLY A 64 -12.52 10.22 15.25
CA GLY A 64 -12.25 10.38 13.82
C GLY A 64 -11.32 9.27 13.32
N ILE A 65 -11.68 8.63 12.21
CA ILE A 65 -10.84 7.59 11.59
C ILE A 65 -9.50 8.16 11.10
N GLU A 66 -9.51 9.44 10.73
CA GLU A 66 -8.35 10.21 10.27
C GLU A 66 -7.29 10.28 11.37
N ARG A 67 -7.68 10.56 12.62
CA ARG A 67 -6.73 10.66 13.76
C ARG A 67 -6.07 9.32 14.07
N ILE A 68 -6.80 8.21 13.94
CA ILE A 68 -6.25 6.85 14.09
C ILE A 68 -5.25 6.56 12.97
N ALA A 69 -5.61 6.90 11.72
CA ALA A 69 -4.74 6.76 10.57
C ALA A 69 -3.45 7.59 10.73
N MET A 70 -3.54 8.81 11.24
CA MET A 70 -2.38 9.66 11.53
C MET A 70 -1.41 9.01 12.51
N ILE A 71 -1.90 8.40 13.58
CA ILE A 71 -1.05 7.67 14.54
C ILE A 71 -0.38 6.48 13.87
N LYS A 72 -1.16 5.65 13.17
CA LYS A 72 -0.68 4.41 12.55
C LYS A 72 0.41 4.69 11.51
N TYR A 73 0.14 5.62 10.61
CA TYR A 73 0.99 5.92 9.45
C TYR A 73 1.97 7.07 9.69
N GLY A 74 1.95 7.71 10.87
CA GLY A 74 2.87 8.81 11.19
C GLY A 74 2.62 10.08 10.38
N ILE A 75 1.35 10.36 10.06
CA ILE A 75 0.94 11.52 9.28
C ILE A 75 0.83 12.72 10.21
N ARG A 76 1.50 13.82 9.87
CA ARG A 76 1.62 15.01 10.73
C ARG A 76 0.44 15.96 10.67
N ASP A 77 -0.25 16.00 9.53
CA ASP A 77 -1.27 16.99 9.25
C ASP A 77 -2.53 16.33 8.67
N ILE A 78 -3.67 16.56 9.31
CA ILE A 78 -4.97 16.01 8.91
C ILE A 78 -5.43 16.58 7.57
N ARG A 79 -4.96 17.78 7.17
CA ARG A 79 -5.32 18.41 5.90
C ARG A 79 -4.86 17.58 4.70
N LEU A 80 -3.85 16.73 4.88
CA LEU A 80 -3.36 15.83 3.84
C LEU A 80 -4.43 14.84 3.37
N PHE A 81 -5.38 14.44 4.24
CA PHE A 81 -6.52 13.62 3.83
C PHE A 81 -7.50 14.34 2.90
N TYR A 82 -7.56 15.67 2.96
CA TYR A 82 -8.49 16.49 2.18
C TYR A 82 -7.83 17.15 0.95
N GLN A 83 -6.50 17.09 0.84
CA GLN A 83 -5.76 17.83 -0.17
C GLN A 83 -5.64 17.15 -1.54
N ASN A 84 -6.20 15.94 -1.75
CA ASN A 84 -6.07 15.17 -3.01
C ASN A 84 -4.63 15.16 -3.58
N ASP A 85 -3.61 15.17 -2.70
CA ASP A 85 -2.22 15.03 -3.12
C ASP A 85 -1.99 13.57 -3.52
N LYS A 86 -1.76 13.34 -4.81
CA LYS A 86 -1.51 12.01 -5.37
C LYS A 86 -0.38 11.26 -4.65
N ARG A 87 0.66 11.96 -4.18
CA ARG A 87 1.79 11.33 -3.46
C ARG A 87 1.39 10.79 -2.10
N PHE A 88 0.44 11.46 -1.45
CA PHE A 88 -0.13 11.01 -0.18
C PHE A 88 -1.09 9.83 -0.38
N LEU A 89 -1.95 9.91 -1.41
CA LEU A 89 -2.85 8.81 -1.78
C LEU A 89 -2.06 7.55 -2.15
N GLU A 90 -1.00 7.68 -2.95
CA GLU A 90 -0.11 6.57 -3.32
C GLU A 90 0.50 5.85 -2.10
N ALA A 91 0.84 6.59 -1.05
CA ALA A 91 1.44 6.04 0.16
C ALA A 91 0.44 5.27 1.05
N ILE A 92 -0.88 5.53 0.90
CA ILE A 92 -1.94 4.96 1.74
C ILE A 92 -2.84 3.99 0.95
N LEU A 93 -2.66 3.89 -0.38
CA LEU A 93 -3.42 3.01 -1.27
C LEU A 93 -3.49 1.57 -0.76
N MET A 94 -4.72 1.11 -0.51
CA MET A 94 -5.00 -0.28 -0.22
C MET A 94 -5.08 -1.06 -1.54
N LYS A 95 -4.05 -1.86 -1.83
CA LYS A 95 -4.02 -2.73 -3.02
C LYS A 95 -4.74 -4.05 -2.70
N VAL A 96 -5.74 -4.39 -3.50
CA VAL A 96 -6.49 -5.64 -3.38
C VAL A 96 -6.33 -6.46 -4.66
N SER A 97 -6.00 -7.74 -4.50
CA SER A 97 -5.93 -8.67 -5.63
C SER A 97 -7.33 -9.07 -6.10
N LEU A 98 -7.66 -8.84 -7.37
CA LEU A 98 -8.95 -9.22 -7.94
C LEU A 98 -9.23 -10.73 -7.83
N PRO A 99 -8.27 -11.64 -8.10
CA PRO A 99 -8.44 -13.07 -7.82
C PRO A 99 -8.78 -13.37 -6.36
N TRP A 100 -8.19 -12.66 -5.40
CA TRP A 100 -8.53 -12.83 -3.98
C TRP A 100 -9.96 -12.36 -3.69
N LEU A 101 -10.35 -11.18 -4.19
CA LEU A 101 -11.69 -10.62 -4.01
C LEU A 101 -12.78 -11.53 -4.58
N LYS A 102 -12.51 -12.15 -5.75
CA LYS A 102 -13.42 -13.13 -6.38
C LYS A 102 -13.74 -14.34 -5.51
N ARG A 103 -12.92 -14.65 -4.50
CA ARG A 103 -13.19 -15.75 -3.55
C ARG A 103 -14.30 -15.41 -2.55
N PHE A 104 -14.56 -14.13 -2.32
CA PHE A 104 -15.54 -13.63 -1.35
C PHE A 104 -16.76 -13.02 -2.02
N VAL A 105 -16.58 -12.38 -3.18
CA VAL A 105 -17.62 -11.67 -3.91
C VAL A 105 -17.65 -12.13 -5.35
N ASN A 106 -18.83 -12.51 -5.84
CA ASN A 106 -19.00 -12.91 -7.22
C ASN A 106 -19.32 -11.69 -8.10
N PHE A 107 -18.44 -11.37 -9.04
CA PHE A 107 -18.61 -10.25 -9.97
C PHE A 107 -18.13 -10.64 -11.37
N LYS A 108 -18.75 -10.05 -12.40
CA LYS A 108 -18.50 -10.36 -13.82
C LYS A 108 -17.72 -9.27 -14.55
N GLN A 109 -17.70 -8.08 -13.97
CA GLN A 109 -17.07 -6.87 -14.49
C GLN A 109 -15.55 -7.06 -14.62
N SER A 110 -14.98 -6.38 -15.60
CA SER A 110 -13.53 -6.22 -15.77
C SER A 110 -12.94 -5.36 -14.65
N ALA A 111 -11.61 -5.35 -14.53
CA ALA A 111 -10.91 -4.55 -13.51
C ALA A 111 -11.24 -3.05 -13.61
N SER A 112 -11.34 -2.52 -14.83
CA SER A 112 -11.67 -1.13 -15.09
C SER A 112 -13.10 -0.81 -14.69
N GLU A 113 -14.07 -1.61 -15.15
CA GLU A 113 -15.49 -1.40 -14.83
C GLU A 113 -15.76 -1.53 -13.33
N LEU A 114 -15.04 -2.43 -12.64
CA LEU A 114 -15.14 -2.54 -11.19
C LEU A 114 -14.57 -1.30 -10.48
N ALA A 115 -13.46 -0.74 -10.96
CA ALA A 115 -12.89 0.49 -10.43
C ALA A 115 -13.83 1.70 -10.66
N ASP A 116 -14.45 1.78 -11.83
CA ASP A 116 -15.44 2.83 -12.12
C ASP A 116 -16.64 2.70 -11.17
N LEU A 117 -17.15 1.48 -10.98
CA LEU A 117 -18.28 1.23 -10.08
C LEU A 117 -17.95 1.55 -8.62
N LEU A 118 -16.76 1.16 -8.15
CA LEU A 118 -16.29 1.48 -6.80
C LEU A 118 -16.13 3.00 -6.62
N THR A 119 -15.61 3.69 -7.63
CA THR A 119 -15.48 5.16 -7.65
C THR A 119 -16.85 5.84 -7.57
N MET A 120 -17.83 5.35 -8.31
CA MET A 120 -19.22 5.84 -8.24
C MET A 120 -19.89 5.57 -6.88
N LEU A 121 -19.44 4.55 -6.15
CA LEU A 121 -19.86 4.27 -4.77
C LEU A 121 -19.09 5.08 -3.71
N GLY A 122 -18.20 5.99 -4.15
CA GLY A 122 -17.41 6.85 -3.26
C GLY A 122 -16.06 6.26 -2.83
N PHE A 123 -15.65 5.12 -3.37
CA PHE A 123 -14.31 4.57 -3.17
C PHE A 123 -13.40 4.98 -4.33
N GLU A 124 -12.54 5.98 -4.13
CA GLU A 124 -11.51 6.32 -5.13
C GLU A 124 -10.66 5.08 -5.43
N SER A 125 -10.82 4.52 -6.63
CA SER A 125 -10.16 3.28 -7.01
C SER A 125 -9.63 3.35 -8.43
N GLU A 126 -8.43 2.82 -8.61
CA GLU A 126 -7.71 2.80 -9.88
C GLU A 126 -7.11 1.42 -10.10
N VAL A 127 -7.01 0.99 -11.36
CA VAL A 127 -6.31 -0.24 -11.73
C VAL A 127 -4.81 0.02 -11.74
N VAL A 128 -4.12 -0.41 -10.69
CA VAL A 128 -2.71 -0.03 -10.48
C VAL A 128 -1.72 -0.93 -11.22
N THR A 129 -2.04 -2.19 -11.53
CA THR A 129 -1.02 -3.11 -12.06
C THR A 129 -1.60 -4.20 -12.97
N ASP A 130 -1.14 -4.23 -14.22
CA ASP A 130 -1.41 -5.32 -15.17
C ASP A 130 -0.20 -6.26 -15.28
N PHE A 131 -0.38 -7.51 -14.84
CA PHE A 131 0.64 -8.55 -14.94
C PHE A 131 0.61 -9.30 -16.28
N SER A 132 -0.30 -8.95 -17.20
CA SER A 132 -0.41 -9.57 -18.53
C SER A 132 0.83 -9.40 -19.41
N VAL A 133 1.76 -8.52 -19.01
CA VAL A 133 3.05 -8.30 -19.67
C VAL A 133 4.04 -9.46 -19.39
N LEU A 134 3.84 -10.24 -18.34
CA LEU A 134 4.77 -11.30 -17.89
C LEU A 134 4.60 -12.65 -18.62
N LYS A 135 4.19 -12.65 -19.90
CA LYS A 135 3.89 -13.89 -20.66
C LYS A 135 5.07 -14.84 -20.85
N ASN A 136 6.30 -14.33 -20.78
CA ASN A 136 7.51 -15.09 -21.09
C ASN A 136 8.27 -15.58 -19.85
N ILE A 137 7.67 -15.46 -18.66
CA ILE A 137 8.23 -15.99 -17.43
C ILE A 137 7.70 -17.41 -17.22
N VAL A 138 8.61 -18.37 -17.08
CA VAL A 138 8.30 -19.74 -16.70
C VAL A 138 8.93 -20.06 -15.36
N VAL A 139 8.47 -21.10 -14.69
CA VAL A 139 9.17 -21.65 -13.53
C VAL A 139 10.19 -22.67 -14.04
N GLY A 140 11.44 -22.52 -13.62
CA GLY A 140 12.51 -23.48 -13.88
C GLY A 140 13.13 -23.98 -12.58
N GLU A 141 13.71 -25.16 -12.61
CA GLU A 141 14.40 -25.80 -11.49
C GLU A 141 15.91 -25.75 -11.70
N VAL A 142 16.66 -25.30 -10.70
CA VAL A 142 18.12 -25.21 -10.74
C VAL A 142 18.73 -26.60 -10.54
N GLU A 143 19.23 -27.22 -11.60
CA GLU A 143 19.92 -28.51 -11.53
C GLU A 143 21.33 -28.37 -10.95
N SER A 144 22.00 -27.24 -11.19
CA SER A 144 23.37 -27.00 -10.74
C SER A 144 23.60 -25.51 -10.56
N ALA A 145 24.30 -25.12 -9.50
CA ALA A 145 24.77 -23.74 -9.27
C ALA A 145 26.23 -23.76 -8.82
N LYS A 146 27.13 -23.24 -9.66
CA LYS A 146 28.58 -23.15 -9.40
C LYS A 146 29.02 -21.70 -9.37
N LYS A 147 30.09 -21.38 -8.64
CA LYS A 147 30.67 -20.03 -8.65
C LYS A 147 31.26 -19.72 -10.03
N HIS A 148 31.04 -18.52 -10.54
CA HIS A 148 31.58 -18.11 -11.83
C HIS A 148 33.11 -17.98 -11.74
N PRO A 149 33.89 -18.53 -12.69
CA PRO A 149 35.36 -18.57 -12.59
C PRO A 149 36.00 -17.17 -12.55
N ASN A 150 35.41 -16.21 -13.26
CA ASN A 150 35.95 -14.85 -13.40
C ASN A 150 35.15 -13.79 -12.62
N ALA A 151 34.21 -14.17 -11.75
CA ALA A 151 33.38 -13.20 -11.04
C ALA A 151 32.92 -13.71 -9.67
N ASP A 152 33.32 -13.02 -8.60
CA ASP A 152 33.07 -13.46 -7.23
C ASP A 152 31.60 -13.43 -6.80
N LYS A 153 30.82 -12.52 -7.39
CA LYS A 153 29.41 -12.29 -7.04
C LYS A 153 28.42 -13.04 -7.94
N LEU A 154 28.90 -13.78 -8.93
CA LEU A 154 28.06 -14.45 -9.91
C LEU A 154 28.14 -15.97 -9.75
N LYS A 155 27.01 -16.63 -9.98
CA LYS A 155 26.87 -18.09 -10.05
C LYS A 155 26.48 -18.49 -11.47
N PHE A 156 27.17 -19.48 -12.01
CA PHE A 156 26.79 -20.17 -13.23
C PHE A 156 25.79 -21.28 -12.89
N CYS A 157 24.58 -21.19 -13.42
CA CYS A 157 23.47 -22.06 -13.07
C CYS A 157 22.95 -22.80 -14.30
N ILE A 158 22.63 -24.08 -14.14
CA ILE A 158 21.90 -24.86 -15.14
C ILE A 158 20.46 -24.96 -14.64
N VAL A 159 19.52 -24.46 -15.41
CA VAL A 159 18.10 -24.34 -15.03
C VAL A 159 17.23 -25.07 -16.04
N ASN A 160 16.46 -26.05 -15.57
CA ASN A 160 15.54 -26.83 -16.38
C ASN A 160 14.13 -26.25 -16.29
N ASP A 161 13.53 -25.89 -17.42
CA ASP A 161 12.17 -25.33 -17.49
C ASP A 161 11.07 -26.40 -17.72
N GLY A 162 11.43 -27.68 -17.61
CA GLY A 162 10.58 -28.83 -17.90
C GLY A 162 10.55 -29.26 -19.37
N LYS A 163 11.12 -28.46 -20.28
CA LYS A 163 11.27 -28.78 -21.72
C LYS A 163 12.73 -28.82 -22.15
N MET A 164 13.54 -27.89 -21.67
CA MET A 164 14.94 -27.74 -22.02
C MET A 164 15.74 -27.15 -20.85
N THR A 165 17.03 -27.46 -20.82
CA THR A 165 17.99 -26.92 -19.87
C THR A 165 18.60 -25.64 -20.42
N HIS A 166 18.67 -24.60 -19.58
CA HIS A 166 19.24 -23.29 -19.90
C HIS A 166 20.45 -23.02 -19.01
N GLU A 167 21.51 -22.51 -19.62
CA GLU A 167 22.66 -21.99 -18.89
C GLU A 167 22.40 -20.52 -18.55
N VAL A 168 22.39 -20.20 -17.26
CA VAL A 168 22.01 -18.87 -16.75
C VAL A 168 23.06 -18.40 -15.76
N VAL A 169 23.59 -17.20 -15.98
CA VAL A 169 24.41 -16.53 -14.97
C VAL A 169 23.49 -15.75 -14.03
N CYS A 170 23.52 -16.09 -12.75
CA CYS A 170 22.69 -15.46 -11.73
C CYS A 170 23.56 -14.75 -10.68
N GLY A 171 23.24 -13.50 -10.38
CA GLY A 171 23.88 -12.73 -9.30
C GLY A 171 23.18 -12.84 -7.94
N ALA A 172 22.06 -13.56 -7.85
CA ALA A 172 21.30 -13.67 -6.62
C ALA A 172 22.04 -14.56 -5.60
N PRO A 173 22.30 -14.08 -4.37
CA PRO A 173 23.10 -14.82 -3.41
C PRO A 173 22.43 -16.13 -2.96
N ASN A 174 21.10 -16.15 -2.97
CA ASN A 174 20.27 -17.26 -2.50
C ASN A 174 20.08 -18.40 -3.51
N VAL A 175 20.61 -18.31 -4.74
CA VAL A 175 20.48 -19.38 -5.73
C VAL A 175 21.29 -20.63 -5.34
N ALA A 176 20.62 -21.77 -5.31
CA ALA A 176 21.18 -23.08 -4.99
C ALA A 176 20.52 -24.20 -5.81
N THR A 177 21.22 -25.33 -5.95
CA THR A 177 20.69 -26.55 -6.58
C THR A 177 19.39 -27.03 -5.90
N GLY A 178 18.42 -27.48 -6.70
CA GLY A 178 17.10 -27.95 -6.27
C GLY A 178 16.08 -26.83 -6.05
N GLN A 179 16.45 -25.57 -6.26
CA GLN A 179 15.50 -24.45 -6.10
C GLN A 179 14.68 -24.23 -7.37
N LYS A 180 13.40 -23.89 -7.17
CA LYS A 180 12.55 -23.39 -8.24
C LYS A 180 12.69 -21.87 -8.33
N MET A 181 12.94 -21.37 -9.53
CA MET A 181 13.10 -19.95 -9.81
C MET A 181 12.28 -19.53 -11.03
N PHE A 182 12.01 -18.24 -11.13
CA PHE A 182 11.40 -17.67 -12.34
C PHE A 182 12.48 -17.47 -13.41
N LEU A 183 12.29 -18.11 -14.56
CA LEU A 183 13.13 -18.00 -15.74
C LEU A 183 12.42 -17.19 -16.81
N LEU A 184 13.01 -16.09 -17.23
CA LEU A 184 12.52 -15.31 -18.36
C LEU A 184 13.07 -15.89 -19.68
N LYS A 185 12.18 -16.46 -20.50
CA LYS A 185 12.54 -16.97 -21.83
C LYS A 185 12.70 -15.80 -22.81
N LEU A 186 13.92 -15.32 -23.01
CA LEU A 186 14.27 -14.21 -23.90
C LEU A 186 14.30 -14.58 -25.40
N VAL A 187 13.46 -15.53 -25.85
CA VAL A 187 13.54 -16.09 -27.22
C VAL A 187 13.16 -15.09 -28.32
N GLN A 188 12.55 -13.93 -28.00
CA GLN A 188 12.22 -12.89 -29.00
C GLN A 188 12.81 -11.50 -28.72
N TYR A 189 13.04 -11.12 -27.46
CA TYR A 189 13.40 -9.74 -27.11
C TYR A 189 14.90 -9.43 -27.28
N TYR A 190 15.76 -10.46 -27.25
CA TYR A 190 17.21 -10.27 -27.32
C TYR A 190 17.74 -9.97 -28.72
N ARG A 191 17.08 -10.38 -29.80
CA ARG A 191 17.55 -10.04 -31.17
C ARG A 191 17.48 -8.53 -31.43
N GLU A 192 16.46 -7.86 -30.90
CA GLU A 192 16.28 -6.41 -31.02
C GLU A 192 17.22 -5.64 -30.08
N ILE A 193 17.27 -5.99 -28.79
CA ILE A 193 18.12 -5.27 -27.81
C ILE A 193 19.61 -5.55 -28.03
N SER A 194 20.01 -6.77 -28.40
CA SER A 194 21.43 -7.06 -28.68
C SER A 194 21.95 -6.30 -29.89
N LYS A 195 21.11 -6.05 -30.92
CA LYS A 195 21.44 -5.18 -32.05
C LYS A 195 21.62 -3.73 -31.60
N LEU A 196 20.65 -3.20 -30.84
CA LEU A 196 20.70 -1.82 -30.32
C LEU A 196 21.89 -1.57 -29.38
N VAL A 197 22.19 -2.51 -28.47
CA VAL A 197 23.32 -2.39 -27.54
C VAL A 197 24.64 -2.52 -28.28
N ARG A 198 24.78 -3.45 -29.25
CA ARG A 198 26.00 -3.55 -30.07
C ARG A 198 26.20 -2.32 -30.96
N GLN A 199 25.15 -1.82 -31.59
CA GLN A 199 25.21 -0.63 -32.45
C GLN A 199 25.67 0.60 -31.65
N LYS A 200 25.13 0.79 -30.45
CA LYS A 200 25.53 1.89 -29.56
C LYS A 200 26.94 1.74 -28.98
N PHE A 201 27.41 0.51 -28.80
CA PHE A 201 28.78 0.22 -28.37
C PHE A 201 29.80 0.48 -29.49
N GLU A 202 29.46 0.17 -30.74
CA GLU A 202 30.31 0.47 -31.89
C GLU A 202 30.32 1.98 -32.22
N GLU A 203 29.18 2.68 -32.06
CA GLU A 203 29.13 4.16 -32.15
C GLU A 203 30.02 4.84 -31.11
N LEU A 204 30.07 4.31 -29.87
CA LEU A 204 30.94 4.84 -28.81
C LEU A 204 32.43 4.56 -29.06
N LYS A 205 32.77 3.45 -29.71
CA LYS A 205 34.16 3.15 -30.12
C LYS A 205 34.63 3.96 -31.32
N ALA A 206 33.72 4.40 -32.19
CA ALA A 206 34.04 5.25 -33.33
C ALA A 206 34.19 6.73 -32.96
N MET A 207 33.96 7.09 -31.69
CA MET A 207 34.12 8.43 -31.12
C MET A 207 35.42 8.61 -30.32
N GLU A 208 36.26 7.57 -30.20
CA GLU A 208 37.66 7.62 -29.75
C GLU A 208 38.61 7.64 -30.95
#